data_AF-A0A3S9BEQ8-F1
#
_entry.id   AF-A0A3S9BEQ8-F1
#
_cell.length_a   1.000
_cell.length_b   1.000
_cell.length_c   1.000
_cell.angle_alpha   90.00
_cell.angle_beta   90.00
_cell.angle_gamma   90.00
#
_symmetry.space_group_name_H-M   'P 1'
#
loop_
_entity.id
_entity.type
_entity.pdbx_description
1 polymer ?
#
loop_
_entity_poly.entity_id
_entity_poly.type
_entity_poly.pdbx_seq_one_letter_code
_entity_poly.pdbx_strand_id
1 'polypeptide(L)'
;MSEFSDRIRRHAKIVMIGLTGLGMTLTSAFAAINACDGVKVEATKARKQEYAHLVVSAMDNKFKPAQAKFITIMESGNWSAAYVSTPVSDDGVMFFQAVNGNKQFRDVWGGYAEPSEKPELVSWAKKLGAPQDLAKCFAETVTE
;
A
#
# COMPACT_ATOMS: atom_id res chain seq x y z
N MET A 1 -35.58 68.62 26.36
CA MET A 1 -35.10 69.26 27.61
C MET A 1 -35.57 68.42 28.78
N SER A 2 -34.64 68.13 29.70
CA SER A 2 -34.82 67.58 31.06
C SER A 2 -35.15 66.08 31.13
N GLU A 3 -34.13 65.23 31.34
CA GLU A 3 -33.53 64.88 32.65
C GLU A 3 -34.49 64.06 33.52
N PHE A 4 -34.33 62.73 33.49
CA PHE A 4 -34.74 61.84 34.58
C PHE A 4 -33.47 61.27 35.21
N SER A 5 -33.00 61.96 36.24
CA SER A 5 -32.12 61.38 37.25
C SER A 5 -32.95 60.43 38.11
N ASP A 6 -32.57 59.15 38.17
CA ASP A 6 -32.46 58.53 39.49
C ASP A 6 -31.44 57.39 39.51
N ARG A 7 -30.49 57.54 40.43
CA ARG A 7 -29.51 56.53 40.82
C ARG A 7 -30.25 55.49 41.67
N ILE A 8 -29.89 54.22 41.55
CA ILE A 8 -29.40 53.41 42.67
C ILE A 8 -28.91 52.07 42.13
N ARG A 9 -27.58 52.03 41.97
CA ARG A 9 -26.67 50.95 42.36
C ARG A 9 -27.36 49.72 42.96
N ARG A 10 -27.50 48.66 42.17
CA ARG A 10 -27.46 47.29 42.70
C ARG A 10 -26.52 46.45 41.84
N HIS A 11 -25.36 46.17 42.45
CA HIS A 11 -24.39 45.22 41.99
C HIS A 11 -25.04 43.82 41.94
N ALA A 12 -25.50 43.40 40.77
CA ALA A 12 -25.81 42.01 40.53
C ALA A 12 -24.49 41.30 40.21
N LYS A 13 -24.00 40.58 41.23
CA LYS A 13 -22.82 39.72 41.19
C LYS A 13 -22.90 38.81 39.96
N ILE A 14 -21.95 38.98 39.04
CA ILE A 14 -21.70 38.04 37.96
C ILE A 14 -21.27 36.73 38.62
N VAL A 15 -22.18 35.75 38.66
CA VAL A 15 -21.86 34.38 39.05
C VAL A 15 -21.08 33.78 37.88
N MET A 16 -19.75 33.79 38.00
CA MET A 16 -18.88 33.03 37.11
C MET A 16 -19.13 31.54 37.36
N ILE A 17 -19.95 30.94 36.51
CA ILE A 17 -20.06 29.48 36.40
C ILE A 17 -18.74 29.02 35.77
N GLY A 18 -17.80 28.61 36.60
CA GLY A 18 -16.58 27.93 36.17
C GLY A 18 -16.92 26.52 35.71
N LEU A 19 -17.25 26.35 34.42
CA LEU A 19 -17.07 25.06 33.77
C LEU A 19 -15.58 24.89 33.51
N THR A 20 -14.89 24.18 34.37
CA THR A 20 -13.64 23.51 34.03
C THR A 20 -13.97 22.44 32.98
N GLY A 21 -14.02 22.87 31.72
CA GLY A 21 -14.05 21.98 30.58
C GLY A 21 -12.75 21.19 30.56
N LEU A 22 -12.82 19.92 30.99
CA LEU A 22 -11.77 18.95 30.73
C LEU A 22 -11.77 18.73 29.21
N GLY A 23 -10.98 19.54 28.49
CA GLY A 23 -10.80 19.42 27.05
C GLY A 23 -10.16 18.08 26.75
N MET A 24 -10.98 17.07 26.46
CA MET A 24 -10.51 15.85 25.82
C MET A 24 -10.02 16.25 24.44
N THR A 25 -8.71 16.46 24.30
CA THR A 25 -8.06 16.50 23.00
C THR A 25 -8.24 15.13 22.38
N LEU A 26 -9.27 14.97 21.55
CA LEU A 26 -9.40 13.85 20.62
C LEU A 26 -8.21 13.92 19.66
N THR A 27 -7.10 13.31 20.04
CA THR A 27 -6.04 12.98 19.10
C THR A 27 -6.60 11.95 18.13
N SER A 28 -7.08 12.41 16.98
CA SER A 28 -7.33 11.53 15.84
C SER A 28 -6.03 10.83 15.49
N ALA A 29 -5.89 9.58 15.95
CA ALA A 29 -4.90 8.68 15.42
C ALA A 29 -5.33 8.32 14.00
N PHE A 30 -4.90 9.12 13.02
CA PHE A 30 -4.88 8.68 11.64
C PHE A 30 -3.86 7.54 11.58
N ALA A 31 -4.34 6.31 11.63
CA ALA A 31 -3.50 5.16 11.30
C ALA A 31 -3.00 5.39 9.87
N ALA A 32 -1.68 5.47 9.71
CA ALA A 32 -1.07 5.51 8.38
C ALA A 32 -1.48 4.22 7.66
N ILE A 33 -2.25 4.36 6.58
CA ILE A 33 -2.66 3.22 5.76
C ILE A 33 -1.38 2.69 5.10
N ASN A 34 -1.00 1.45 5.40
CA ASN A 34 0.15 0.84 4.76
C ASN A 34 -0.24 0.47 3.32
N ALA A 35 0.59 0.83 2.34
CA ALA A 35 0.29 0.57 0.92
C ALA A 35 0.10 -0.92 0.59
N CYS A 36 0.61 -1.80 1.45
CA CYS A 36 0.49 -3.26 1.37
C CYS A 36 -0.58 -3.86 2.30
N ASP A 37 -1.44 -3.05 2.92
CA ASP A 37 -2.57 -3.56 3.70
C ASP A 37 -3.47 -4.47 2.83
N GLY A 38 -3.80 -5.66 3.35
CA GLY A 38 -4.57 -6.66 2.62
C GLY A 38 -3.78 -7.47 1.58
N VAL A 39 -2.48 -7.21 1.45
CA VAL A 39 -1.57 -7.98 0.59
C VAL A 39 -0.68 -8.87 1.43
N LYS A 40 -0.62 -10.15 1.07
CA LYS A 40 0.31 -11.08 1.69
C LYS A 40 1.70 -10.89 1.09
N VAL A 41 2.63 -10.34 1.87
CA VAL A 41 4.01 -10.05 1.46
C VAL A 41 4.97 -10.99 2.17
N GLU A 42 5.43 -12.04 1.50
CA GLU A 42 6.39 -12.99 2.08
C GLU A 42 7.16 -13.79 1.02
N ALA A 43 8.45 -14.01 1.26
CA ALA A 43 9.33 -14.81 0.40
C ALA A 43 9.92 -16.01 1.14
N THR A 44 9.04 -16.85 1.70
CA THR A 44 9.45 -18.09 2.40
C THR A 44 10.13 -19.08 1.45
N LYS A 45 10.91 -20.02 1.99
CA LYS A 45 11.60 -21.04 1.17
C LYS A 45 10.64 -21.81 0.26
N ALA A 46 9.48 -22.22 0.78
CA ALA A 46 8.47 -22.94 0.01
C ALA A 46 7.93 -22.10 -1.14
N ARG A 47 7.58 -20.83 -0.89
CA ARG A 47 7.10 -19.92 -1.94
C ARG A 47 8.17 -19.62 -2.98
N LYS A 48 9.41 -19.40 -2.56
CA LYS A 48 10.54 -19.21 -3.48
C LYS A 48 10.71 -20.41 -4.41
N GLN A 49 10.59 -21.64 -3.89
CA GLN A 49 10.65 -22.85 -4.71
C GLN A 49 9.48 -22.94 -5.70
N GLU A 50 8.25 -22.68 -5.25
CA GLU A 50 7.06 -22.67 -6.11
C GLU A 50 7.21 -21.64 -7.26
N TYR A 51 7.52 -20.40 -6.92
CA TYR A 51 7.60 -19.31 -7.90
C TYR A 51 8.82 -19.42 -8.82
N ALA A 52 9.91 -20.06 -8.39
CA ALA A 52 11.08 -20.28 -9.24
C ALA A 52 10.72 -21.03 -10.53
N HIS A 53 9.83 -22.03 -10.44
CA HIS A 53 9.36 -22.75 -11.63
C HIS A 53 8.49 -21.88 -12.52
N LEU A 54 7.64 -21.03 -11.95
CA LEU A 54 6.78 -20.11 -12.70
C LEU A 54 7.60 -19.06 -13.47
N VAL A 55 8.61 -18.46 -12.81
CA VAL A 55 9.52 -17.48 -13.41
C VAL A 55 10.30 -18.11 -14.56
N VAL A 56 10.89 -19.29 -14.34
CA VAL A 56 11.64 -20.00 -15.40
C VAL A 56 10.75 -20.32 -16.59
N SER A 57 9.51 -20.77 -16.34
CA SER A 57 8.54 -21.04 -17.41
C SER A 57 8.15 -19.77 -18.16
N ALA A 58 7.99 -18.64 -17.48
CA ALA A 58 7.66 -17.36 -18.11
C ALA A 58 8.82 -16.79 -18.94
N MET A 59 10.04 -17.28 -18.73
CA MET A 59 11.25 -16.86 -19.45
C MET A 59 11.76 -17.96 -20.39
N ASP A 60 10.87 -18.78 -20.93
CA ASP A 60 11.16 -19.84 -21.90
C ASP A 60 12.28 -20.80 -21.46
N ASN A 61 12.37 -21.07 -20.16
CA ASN A 61 13.36 -21.98 -19.56
C ASN A 61 14.83 -21.59 -19.80
N LYS A 62 15.13 -20.30 -19.93
CA LYS A 62 16.50 -19.77 -20.19
C LYS A 62 17.51 -20.00 -19.06
N PHE A 63 17.06 -20.40 -17.88
CA PHE A 63 17.93 -20.67 -16.72
C PHE A 63 17.28 -21.67 -15.75
N LYS A 64 18.03 -22.15 -14.75
CA LYS A 64 17.53 -23.13 -13.77
C LYS A 64 16.79 -22.46 -12.62
N PRO A 65 15.71 -23.06 -12.06
CA PRO A 65 14.94 -22.47 -10.96
C PRO A 65 15.79 -22.03 -9.76
N ALA A 66 16.82 -22.78 -9.40
CA ALA A 66 17.72 -22.45 -8.30
C ALA A 66 18.53 -21.15 -8.49
N GLN A 67 18.58 -20.59 -9.71
CA GLN A 67 19.28 -19.35 -10.02
C GLN A 67 18.38 -18.10 -9.89
N ALA A 68 17.04 -18.27 -9.77
CA ALA A 68 16.14 -17.17 -9.45
C ALA A 68 16.32 -16.73 -7.99
N LYS A 69 16.49 -15.42 -7.76
CA LYS A 69 16.55 -14.83 -6.42
C LYS A 69 15.35 -13.93 -6.19
N PHE A 70 14.56 -14.22 -5.17
CA PHE A 70 13.34 -13.46 -4.88
C PHE A 70 13.59 -12.45 -3.77
N ILE A 71 13.31 -11.19 -4.07
CA ILE A 71 13.30 -10.07 -3.13
C ILE A 71 12.03 -10.16 -2.27
N THR A 72 10.87 -10.20 -2.92
CA THR A 72 9.58 -10.37 -2.27
C THR A 72 8.57 -11.09 -3.17
N ILE A 73 7.51 -11.63 -2.57
CA ILE A 73 6.36 -12.18 -3.28
C ILE A 73 5.11 -11.62 -2.61
N MET A 74 4.32 -10.93 -3.42
CA MET A 74 3.07 -10.26 -3.04
C MET A 74 1.88 -11.06 -3.58
N GLU A 75 0.84 -11.25 -2.78
CA GLU A 75 -0.35 -12.02 -3.16
C GLU A 75 -1.62 -11.36 -2.65
N SER A 76 -2.63 -11.28 -3.52
CA SER A 76 -3.95 -10.74 -3.22
C SER A 76 -5.01 -11.49 -4.03
N GLY A 77 -5.87 -12.25 -3.36
CA GLY A 77 -6.88 -13.09 -4.01
C GLY A 77 -6.26 -14.09 -4.99
N ASN A 78 -6.71 -14.07 -6.25
CA ASN A 78 -6.18 -14.93 -7.31
C ASN A 78 -5.00 -14.30 -8.07
N TRP A 79 -4.43 -13.20 -7.59
CA TRP A 79 -3.28 -12.54 -8.22
C TRP A 79 -2.05 -12.58 -7.32
N SER A 80 -0.89 -12.59 -7.97
CA SER A 80 0.40 -12.50 -7.30
C SER A 80 1.43 -11.77 -8.15
N ALA A 81 2.38 -11.14 -7.49
CA ALA A 81 3.51 -10.48 -8.11
C ALA A 81 4.81 -10.90 -7.41
N ALA A 82 5.81 -11.36 -8.16
CA ALA A 82 7.09 -11.79 -7.63
C ALA A 82 8.19 -10.84 -8.09
N TYR A 83 8.83 -10.15 -7.14
CA TYR A 83 10.01 -9.34 -7.42
C TYR A 83 11.23 -10.26 -7.41
N VAL A 84 11.83 -10.44 -8.58
CA VAL A 84 12.84 -11.46 -8.84
C VAL A 84 14.03 -10.89 -9.60
N SER A 85 15.22 -11.31 -9.18
CA SER A 85 16.48 -11.15 -9.90
C SER A 85 16.81 -12.46 -10.62
N THR A 86 17.22 -12.36 -11.88
CA THR A 86 17.52 -13.52 -12.74
C THR A 86 18.94 -13.39 -13.32
N PRO A 87 19.58 -14.49 -13.74
CA PRO A 87 20.91 -14.42 -14.33
C PRO A 87 20.92 -13.92 -15.80
N VAL A 88 19.75 -13.67 -16.39
CA VAL A 88 19.63 -13.39 -17.84
C VAL A 88 18.90 -12.08 -18.15
N SER A 89 18.42 -11.37 -17.13
CA SER A 89 17.74 -10.09 -17.25
C SER A 89 17.99 -9.25 -16.01
N ASP A 90 17.71 -7.95 -16.12
CA ASP A 90 17.58 -7.10 -14.94
C ASP A 90 16.45 -7.58 -14.02
N ASP A 91 16.45 -7.08 -12.79
CA ASP A 91 15.45 -7.36 -11.79
C ASP A 91 14.07 -6.88 -12.27
N GLY A 92 13.03 -7.67 -11.98
CA GLY A 92 11.69 -7.35 -12.43
C GLY A 92 10.61 -7.91 -11.52
N VAL A 93 9.43 -7.30 -11.60
CA VAL A 93 8.22 -7.76 -10.92
C VAL A 93 7.34 -8.50 -11.91
N MET A 94 7.32 -9.82 -11.80
CA MET A 94 6.52 -10.68 -12.66
C MET A 94 5.12 -10.90 -12.07
N PHE A 95 4.08 -10.57 -12.83
CA PHE A 95 2.68 -10.72 -12.44
C PHE A 95 2.12 -12.05 -12.93
N PHE A 96 1.39 -12.70 -12.04
CA PHE A 96 0.70 -13.96 -12.32
C PHE A 96 -0.75 -13.87 -11.85
N GLN A 97 -1.64 -14.51 -12.59
CA GLN A 97 -3.04 -14.70 -12.21
C GLN A 97 -3.36 -16.19 -12.15
N ALA A 98 -3.94 -16.64 -11.04
CA ALA A 98 -4.49 -17.97 -10.92
C ALA A 98 -5.80 -18.07 -11.74
N VAL A 99 -5.78 -18.92 -12.76
CA VAL A 99 -6.95 -19.30 -13.57
C VAL A 99 -7.12 -20.81 -13.42
N ASN A 100 -8.29 -21.24 -12.95
CA ASN A 100 -8.57 -22.65 -12.65
C ASN A 100 -7.51 -23.30 -11.73
N GLY A 101 -7.05 -22.56 -10.72
CA GLY A 101 -6.04 -23.03 -9.76
C GLY A 101 -4.58 -22.94 -10.24
N ASN A 102 -4.33 -22.64 -11.52
CA ASN A 102 -2.98 -22.57 -12.08
C ASN A 102 -2.54 -21.12 -12.26
N LYS A 103 -1.37 -20.76 -11.72
CA LYS A 103 -0.78 -19.42 -11.89
C LYS A 103 -0.25 -19.27 -13.32
N GLN A 104 -0.85 -18.35 -14.07
CA GLN A 104 -0.45 -18.00 -15.44
C GLN A 104 0.30 -16.68 -15.41
N PHE A 105 1.43 -16.62 -16.11
CA PHE A 105 2.15 -15.36 -16.33
C PHE A 105 1.27 -14.38 -17.11
N ARG A 106 1.29 -13.12 -16.69
CA ARG A 106 0.50 -12.04 -17.28
C ARG A 106 1.36 -11.00 -17.94
N ASP A 107 2.27 -10.40 -17.18
CA ASP A 107 3.23 -9.44 -17.69
C ASP A 107 4.36 -9.26 -16.66
N VAL A 108 5.42 -8.57 -17.06
CA VAL A 108 6.54 -8.20 -16.19
C VAL A 108 6.73 -6.69 -16.24
N TRP A 109 6.85 -6.09 -15.07
CA TRP A 109 7.36 -4.73 -14.95
C TRP A 109 8.85 -4.78 -14.62
N GLY A 110 9.64 -3.92 -15.25
CA GLY A 110 11.07 -3.78 -14.98
C GLY A 110 11.52 -2.34 -15.16
N GLY A 111 12.63 -2.02 -14.53
CA GLY A 111 13.20 -0.68 -14.52
C GLY A 111 13.34 -0.11 -13.11
N TYR A 112 13.91 1.08 -13.05
CA TYR A 112 13.92 1.91 -11.86
C TYR A 112 12.68 2.80 -11.89
N ALA A 113 12.07 3.04 -10.72
CA ALA A 113 10.96 3.97 -10.59
C ALA A 113 11.19 4.95 -9.43
N GLU A 114 10.80 6.20 -9.65
CA GLU A 114 10.79 7.23 -8.63
C GLU A 114 9.47 7.22 -7.83
N PRO A 115 9.48 7.69 -6.58
CA PRO A 115 8.25 7.80 -5.76
C PRO A 115 7.12 8.60 -6.44
N SER A 116 7.45 9.54 -7.33
CA SER A 116 6.49 10.34 -8.10
C SER A 116 5.69 9.49 -9.10
N GLU A 117 6.23 8.34 -9.53
CA GLU A 117 5.63 7.43 -10.53
C GLU A 117 4.64 6.43 -9.90
N LYS A 118 4.53 6.37 -8.56
CA LYS A 118 3.59 5.48 -7.85
C LYS A 118 2.17 5.47 -8.46
N PRO A 119 1.53 6.63 -8.78
CA PRO A 119 0.18 6.62 -9.37
C PRO A 119 0.11 5.94 -10.75
N GLU A 120 1.16 6.08 -11.55
CA GLU A 120 1.25 5.49 -12.89
C GLU A 120 1.46 3.98 -12.82
N LEU A 121 2.31 3.52 -11.90
CA LEU A 121 2.53 2.10 -11.60
C LEU A 121 1.25 1.41 -11.11
N VAL A 122 0.50 2.06 -10.21
CA VAL A 122 -0.81 1.57 -9.77
C VAL A 122 -1.77 1.46 -10.96
N SER A 123 -1.81 2.49 -11.81
CA SER A 123 -2.66 2.51 -13.00
C SER A 123 -2.31 1.39 -13.99
N TRP A 124 -1.01 1.18 -14.23
CA TRP A 124 -0.51 0.11 -15.09
C TRP A 124 -0.91 -1.28 -14.57
N ALA A 125 -0.64 -1.58 -13.28
CA ALA A 125 -0.97 -2.88 -12.70
C ALA A 125 -2.49 -3.14 -12.68
N LYS A 126 -3.30 -2.10 -12.45
CA LYS A 126 -4.76 -2.21 -12.54
C LYS A 126 -5.24 -2.46 -13.97
N LYS A 127 -4.64 -1.82 -14.99
CA LYS A 127 -4.96 -2.06 -16.40
C LYS A 127 -4.61 -3.50 -16.82
N LEU A 128 -3.57 -4.09 -16.22
CA LEU A 128 -3.24 -5.51 -16.37
C LEU A 128 -4.31 -6.44 -15.76
N GLY A 129 -5.08 -5.94 -14.78
CA GLY A 129 -6.16 -6.65 -14.10
C GLY A 129 -5.86 -6.99 -12.64
N ALA A 130 -4.72 -6.55 -12.10
CA ALA A 130 -4.37 -6.79 -10.70
C ALA A 130 -5.35 -6.06 -9.75
N PRO A 131 -5.68 -6.64 -8.58
CA PRO A 131 -6.48 -5.98 -7.56
C PRO A 131 -5.84 -4.68 -7.08
N GLN A 132 -6.66 -3.74 -6.63
CA GLN A 132 -6.20 -2.41 -6.22
C GLN A 132 -5.13 -2.46 -5.12
N ASP A 133 -5.28 -3.34 -4.14
CA ASP A 133 -4.33 -3.44 -3.02
C ASP A 133 -2.99 -4.00 -3.48
N LEU A 134 -3.01 -5.02 -4.36
CA LEU A 134 -1.78 -5.54 -4.97
C LEU A 134 -1.08 -4.47 -5.83
N ALA A 135 -1.83 -3.70 -6.61
CA ALA A 135 -1.29 -2.64 -7.45
C ALA A 135 -0.60 -1.53 -6.62
N LYS A 136 -1.20 -1.14 -5.48
CA LYS A 136 -0.60 -0.18 -4.53
C LYS A 136 0.66 -0.74 -3.88
N CYS A 137 0.59 -1.98 -3.38
CA CYS A 137 1.73 -2.61 -2.73
C CYS A 137 2.91 -2.81 -3.68
N PHE A 138 2.65 -3.18 -4.93
CA PHE A 138 3.64 -3.23 -6.00
C PHE A 138 4.31 -1.87 -6.21
N ALA A 139 3.51 -0.81 -6.41
CA ALA A 139 4.04 0.52 -6.66
C ALA A 139 4.91 1.01 -5.49
N GLU A 140 4.48 0.76 -4.25
CA GLU A 140 5.28 1.03 -3.06
C GLU A 140 6.59 0.24 -3.07
N THR A 141 6.53 -1.06 -3.32
CA THR A 141 7.69 -1.96 -3.28
C THR A 141 8.80 -1.59 -4.27
N VAL A 142 8.46 -1.02 -5.43
CA VAL A 142 9.45 -0.70 -6.49
C VAL A 142 9.93 0.75 -6.48
N THR A 143 9.42 1.58 -5.57
CA THR A 143 9.79 3.00 -5.46
C THR A 143 10.36 3.37 -4.09
N GLU A 144 10.50 2.39 -3.19
CA GLU A 144 11.09 2.53 -1.84
C GLU A 144 12.40 1.73 -1.71
#